data_AF-U2E7J0-F1
#
_entry.id   AF-U2E7J0-F1
#
_cell.length_a   1.000
_cell.length_b   1.000
_cell.length_c   1.000
_cell.angle_alpha   90.00
_cell.angle_beta   90.00
_cell.angle_gamma   90.00
#
_symmetry.space_group_name_H-M   'P 1'
#
loop_
_entity.id
_entity.type
_entity.pdbx_description
1 polymer ?
#
loop_
_entity_poly.entity_id
_entity_poly.type
_entity_poly.pdbx_seq_one_letter_code
_entity_poly.pdbx_strand_id
1 'polypeptide(L)' 'MKMNKAIGCTVRECQYHAKEDSYCSLDHINVVKHKDMANKQEITDCGSFKYQDQ' A
#
# COMPACT_ATOMS: atom_id res chain seq x y z
N MET A 1 8.20 5.31 12.65
CA MET A 1 7.41 4.13 12.22
C MET A 1 8.39 3.01 11.91
N LYS A 2 8.11 1.76 12.29
CA LYS A 2 8.93 0.62 11.84
C LYS A 2 8.67 0.40 10.35
N MET A 3 9.72 0.26 9.56
CA MET A 3 9.63 0.02 8.12
C MET A 3 9.61 -1.47 7.82
N ASN A 4 8.66 -1.94 7.02
CA ASN A 4 8.65 -3.29 6.48
C ASN A 4 9.27 -3.30 5.09
N LYS A 5 10.53 -3.76 5.00
CA LYS A 5 11.29 -3.83 3.74
C LYS A 5 10.72 -4.84 2.73
N ALA A 6 9.79 -5.70 3.13
CA ALA A 6 9.09 -6.60 2.23
C ALA A 6 7.90 -5.95 1.50
N ILE A 7 7.47 -4.76 1.92
CA ILE A 7 6.31 -4.07 1.36
C ILE A 7 6.73 -2.68 0.88
N GLY A 8 7.03 -2.57 -0.41
CA GLY A 8 7.28 -1.27 -1.05
C GLY A 8 6.01 -0.41 -1.06
N CYS A 9 6.15 0.87 -0.75
CA CYS A 9 5.05 1.82 -0.83
C CYS A 9 5.62 3.18 -1.23
N THR A 10 5.22 3.68 -2.40
CA THR A 10 5.65 4.99 -2.91
C THR A 10 4.56 6.07 -2.77
N VAL A 11 3.37 5.67 -2.29
CA VAL A 11 2.22 6.55 -2.11
C VAL A 11 2.39 7.32 -0.79
N ARG A 12 2.77 8.59 -0.87
CA ARG A 12 3.08 9.42 0.31
C ARG A 12 1.86 9.76 1.14
N GLU A 13 0.69 9.74 0.52
CA GLU A 13 -0.63 9.93 1.14
C GLU A 13 -1.10 8.69 1.91
N CYS A 14 -0.39 7.57 1.81
CA CYS A 14 -0.69 6.39 2.60
C CYS A 14 -0.35 6.66 4.07
N GLN A 15 -1.33 6.54 4.96
CA GLN A 15 -1.18 6.64 6.42
C GLN A 15 -0.07 5.74 6.97
N TYR A 16 0.26 4.67 6.25
CA TYR A 16 1.26 3.68 6.64
C TYR A 16 2.61 3.87 5.93
N HIS A 17 2.79 4.88 5.09
CA HIS A 17 4.06 5.15 4.42
C HIS A 17 5.15 5.40 5.47
N ALA A 18 6.34 4.82 5.28
CA ALA A 18 7.47 4.93 6.21
C ALA A 18 8.14 6.31 6.22
N LYS A 19 7.52 7.30 5.55
CA LYS A 19 7.90 8.72 5.34
C LYS A 19 9.29 8.93 4.73
N GLU A 20 10.33 8.55 5.46
CA GLU A 20 11.73 8.74 5.12
C GLU A 20 12.19 7.83 3.96
N ASP A 21 11.50 6.71 3.76
CA ASP A 21 11.80 5.72 2.71
C ASP A 21 10.52 5.23 2.01
N SER A 22 10.66 4.70 0.79
CA SER A 22 9.57 4.20 -0.07
C SER A 22 9.06 2.79 0.32
N TYR A 23 8.69 2.62 1.58
CA TYR A 23 8.16 1.37 2.12
C TYR A 23 6.93 1.60 2.99
N CYS A 24 6.16 0.54 3.21
CA CYS A 24 5.05 0.51 4.14
C CYS A 24 5.54 0.14 5.55
N SER A 25 4.82 0.61 6.57
CA SER A 25 5.06 0.23 7.97
C SER A 25 4.24 -0.96 8.44
N LEU A 26 3.28 -1.42 7.63
CA LEU A 26 2.48 -2.60 7.95
C LEU A 26 3.32 -3.86 7.84
N ASP A 27 3.13 -4.82 8.75
CA ASP A 27 3.74 -6.15 8.64
C ASP A 27 3.03 -7.03 7.57
N HIS A 28 1.80 -6.67 7.18
CA HIS A 28 0.99 -7.39 6.18
C HIS A 28 0.09 -6.42 5.37
N ILE A 29 -0.16 -6.74 4.10
CA ILE A 29 -1.15 -6.05 3.26
C ILE A 29 -2.10 -7.05 2.59
N ASN A 30 -3.33 -6.61 2.32
CA ASN A 30 -4.24 -7.31 1.43
C ASN A 30 -4.13 -6.73 0.03
N VAL A 31 -3.93 -7.58 -0.98
CA VAL A 31 -4.12 -7.20 -2.39
C VAL A 31 -5.58 -7.48 -2.75
N VAL A 32 -6.25 -6.48 -3.29
CA VAL A 32 -7.66 -6.57 -3.71
C VAL A 32 -7.80 -6.21 -5.19
N LYS A 33 -8.98 -6.45 -5.75
CA LYS A 33 -9.34 -6.05 -7.10
C LYS A 33 -10.60 -5.18 -7.05
N HIS A 34 -10.69 -4.18 -7.90
CA HIS A 34 -11.89 -3.32 -8.03
C HIS A 34 -12.76 -3.70 -9.25
N LYS A 35 -12.42 -4.78 -9.95
CA LYS A 35 -13.23 -5.39 -11.03
C LYS A 35 -13.39 -6.89 -10.80
N ASP A 36 -14.33 -7.52 -11.49
CA ASP A 36 -14.66 -8.95 -11.29
C ASP A 36 -13.47 -9.89 -11.57
N MET A 37 -12.62 -9.57 -12.53
CA MET A 37 -11.48 -10.39 -12.94
C MET A 37 -10.18 -9.60 -12.89
N ALA A 38 -9.18 -10.08 -12.13
CA ALA A 38 -7.85 -9.50 -12.02
C ALA A 38 -6.89 -10.03 -13.11
N ASN A 39 -7.13 -9.66 -14.37
CA ASN A 39 -6.30 -10.01 -15.51
C ASN A 39 -5.13 -9.03 -15.80
N LYS A 40 -5.02 -7.92 -15.06
CA LYS A 40 -3.93 -6.96 -15.20
C LYS A 40 -3.50 -6.38 -13.85
N GLN A 41 -2.33 -5.77 -13.78
CA GLN A 41 -1.81 -5.20 -12.53
C GLN A 41 -2.58 -3.92 -12.14
N GLU A 42 -2.97 -3.08 -13.10
CA GLU A 42 -3.66 -1.81 -12.85
C GLU A 42 -5.08 -1.97 -12.28
N ILE A 43 -5.58 -3.19 -12.19
CA ILE A 43 -6.87 -3.52 -11.57
C ILE A 43 -6.72 -4.22 -10.22
N THR A 44 -5.49 -4.34 -9.74
CA THR A 44 -5.16 -4.80 -8.39
C THR A 44 -4.65 -3.63 -7.55
N ASP A 45 -5.22 -3.48 -6.37
CA ASP A 45 -4.92 -2.39 -5.44
C ASP A 45 -4.45 -2.92 -4.10
N CYS A 46 -3.73 -2.09 -3.33
CA CYS A 46 -3.49 -2.37 -1.92
C CYS A 46 -4.77 -2.09 -1.12
N GLY A 47 -5.51 -3.14 -0.77
CA GLY A 47 -6.74 -3.03 0.03
C GLY A 47 -6.50 -2.66 1.49
N SER A 48 -5.24 -2.61 1.93
CA SER A 48 -4.85 -2.07 3.24
C SER A 48 -4.55 -0.56 3.20
N PHE A 49 -4.65 0.08 2.04
CA PHE A 49 -4.44 1.52 1.90
C PHE A 49 -5.42 2.30 2.79
N LYS A 50 -4.88 3.28 3.50
CA LYS A 50 -5.66 4.33 4.16
C LYS A 50 -5.05 5.67 3.82
N TYR A 51 -5.90 6.60 3.41
CA TYR A 51 -5.50 7.97 3.19
C TYR A 51 -5.14 8.64 4.52
N GLN A 52 -4.06 9.41 4.54
CA GLN A 52 -3.74 10.31 5.63
C GLN A 52 -4.22 11.71 5.27
N ASP A 53 -5.25 12.21 5.94
CA ASP A 53 -5.59 13.64 5.89
C ASP A 53 -4.42 14.46 6.46
N GLN A 54 -4.12 15.59 5.81
CA GLN A 54 -3.09 16.55 6.24
C GLN A 54 -3.49 17.32 7.48
#